data_AF-A0A7J6FXQ0-F1
#
_entry.id   AF-A0A7J6FXQ0-F1
#
_cell.length_a   1.000
_cell.length_b   1.000
_cell.length_c   1.000
_cell.angle_alpha   90.00
_cell.angle_beta   90.00
_cell.angle_gamma   90.00
#
_symmetry.space_group_name_H-M   'P 1'
#
loop_
_entity.id
_entity.type
_entity.pdbx_description
1 polymer ?
#
loop_
_entity_poly.entity_id
_entity_poly.type
_entity_poly.pdbx_seq_one_letter_code
_entity_poly.pdbx_strand_id
1 'polypeptide(L)'
;MGQMGSSSFSFLMVTYIILVLGLIIGPLLCNGGKTSTFVRKVEKTVDMPLDSDVFKAPPGYNAPQQVHITQGDQVGKAVIVSWVTVNEPGSSEVLYWSEISKHKKVAKGKVVTYTYFNYTSGYIHHCTIRNLKFNTKYYYVVGIGHTERMFWFFTPPEVGPDVPYTFGLIGDLGQTFDSNKTLTHYEMNPQKGQAVLFVGDLSYADNYPNHDNNRWDSWARFVERSVAYQPWIWTAGNHELDFAPEIGETKPFKPFSKRYHVPYKASGSTAPFWYSIKRASAYIIVLSSYSAYGKYTPQNAWIEEEFPKVNRSETPWLIVLMHSPWYNSYNYHYMEGETMRVMYEPLFVKYKVDLVFAGHVHAYERSERVSNVAYNIINGECMPVKDQSAPVYITIGDGGNIEGLANNMSEPQPAYSAYREASFGHAILDIKNRTHAYYSWHRNDDGYAVEADSLWFLNRQWYPKDESH
;
A
#
# COMPACT_ATOMS: atom_id res chain seq x y z
N MET A 1 -47.94 72.71 -30.61
CA MET A 1 -47.32 72.87 -31.94
C MET A 1 -45.89 72.36 -31.78
N GLY A 2 -45.43 71.24 -32.32
CA GLY A 2 -45.79 70.55 -33.55
C GLY A 2 -44.49 70.39 -34.34
N GLN A 3 -43.98 69.15 -34.40
CA GLN A 3 -42.99 68.59 -35.34
C GLN A 3 -41.56 69.16 -35.31
N MET A 4 -40.48 68.45 -35.66
CA MET A 4 -40.06 67.04 -35.78
C MET A 4 -38.62 67.13 -36.34
N GLY A 5 -37.78 66.10 -36.11
CA GLY A 5 -36.54 65.86 -36.88
C GLY A 5 -35.26 66.09 -36.07
N SER A 6 -34.85 65.15 -35.21
CA SER A 6 -34.12 63.89 -35.49
C SER A 6 -32.61 64.10 -35.70
N SER A 7 -31.82 63.77 -34.67
CA SER A 7 -30.42 63.41 -34.82
C SER A 7 -30.01 62.41 -33.74
N SER A 8 -29.20 61.44 -34.19
CA SER A 8 -28.29 60.57 -33.42
C SER A 8 -28.91 59.63 -32.39
N PHE A 9 -28.75 58.32 -32.58
CA PHE A 9 -27.70 57.56 -31.89
C PHE A 9 -27.65 56.13 -32.45
N SER A 10 -26.42 55.68 -32.70
CA SER A 10 -26.06 54.36 -33.21
C SER A 10 -26.38 53.28 -32.17
N PHE A 11 -27.07 52.21 -32.59
CA PHE A 11 -27.20 50.97 -31.82
C PHE A 11 -26.38 49.89 -32.51
N LEU A 12 -25.29 49.49 -31.85
CA LEU A 12 -24.49 48.33 -32.21
C LEU A 12 -25.26 47.04 -31.93
N MET A 13 -25.17 46.13 -32.89
CA MET A 13 -25.77 44.82 -32.92
C MET A 13 -25.10 43.87 -31.92
N VAL A 14 -25.91 43.10 -31.21
CA VAL A 14 -25.51 42.06 -30.27
C VAL A 14 -24.96 40.85 -31.02
N THR A 15 -23.75 40.41 -30.66
CA THR A 15 -23.26 39.05 -30.97
C THR A 15 -22.62 38.44 -29.72
N TYR A 16 -23.31 37.46 -29.14
CA TYR A 16 -22.81 36.62 -28.06
C TYR A 16 -21.80 35.62 -28.64
N ILE A 17 -20.53 35.72 -28.26
CA ILE A 17 -19.53 34.68 -28.52
C ILE A 17 -19.45 33.81 -27.27
N ILE A 18 -20.00 32.60 -27.37
CA ILE A 18 -19.76 31.53 -26.40
C ILE A 18 -18.36 30.97 -26.69
N LEU A 19 -17.39 31.32 -25.85
CA LEU A 19 -16.07 30.71 -25.84
C LEU A 19 -16.15 29.36 -25.13
N VAL A 20 -16.32 28.30 -25.90
CA VAL A 20 -16.07 26.92 -25.44
C VAL A 20 -14.55 26.76 -25.35
N LEU A 21 -14.00 26.89 -24.14
CA LEU A 21 -12.64 26.45 -23.84
C LEU A 21 -12.62 24.93 -23.91
N GLY A 22 -12.23 24.40 -25.08
CA GLY A 22 -11.80 23.02 -25.21
C GLY A 22 -10.54 22.83 -24.38
N LEU A 23 -10.66 22.11 -23.26
CA LEU A 23 -9.53 21.48 -22.58
C LEU A 23 -8.93 20.47 -23.56
N ILE A 24 -7.89 20.91 -24.27
CA ILE A 24 -6.96 20.01 -24.93
C ILE A 24 -6.20 19.33 -23.79
N ILE A 25 -6.64 18.12 -23.43
CA ILE A 25 -5.84 17.17 -22.67
C ILE A 25 -4.74 16.73 -23.63
N GLY A 26 -3.65 17.48 -23.66
CA GLY A 26 -2.42 17.02 -24.29
C GLY A 26 -1.86 15.84 -23.48
N PRO A 27 -1.27 14.82 -24.11
CA PRO A 27 -0.52 13.82 -23.38
C PRO A 27 0.59 14.54 -22.61
N LEU A 28 0.63 14.38 -21.28
CA LEU A 28 1.84 14.68 -20.52
C LEU A 28 2.91 13.71 -21.03
N LEU A 29 3.79 14.22 -21.90
CA LEU A 29 4.92 13.49 -22.45
C LEU A 29 5.87 13.11 -21.30
N CYS A 30 5.97 11.82 -21.00
CA CYS A 30 6.87 11.31 -19.97
C CYS A 30 8.23 10.99 -20.60
N ASN A 31 9.16 11.95 -20.64
CA ASN A 31 10.57 11.66 -20.88
C ASN A 31 11.10 10.78 -19.73
N GLY A 32 11.26 9.47 -19.97
CA GLY A 32 11.94 8.54 -19.06
C GLY A 32 13.44 8.83 -18.92
N GLY A 33 14.10 8.20 -17.93
CA GLY A 33 15.53 8.40 -17.63
C GLY A 33 15.80 9.70 -16.88
N LYS A 34 14.98 10.04 -15.88
CA LYS A 34 15.16 11.21 -15.03
C LYS A 34 15.56 10.84 -13.60
N THR A 35 16.79 11.14 -13.22
CA THR A 35 17.15 11.36 -11.81
C THR A 35 16.66 12.75 -11.44
N SER A 36 15.86 12.85 -10.39
CA SER A 36 15.38 14.15 -9.95
C SER A 36 16.53 15.09 -9.59
N THR A 37 16.35 16.38 -9.89
CA THR A 37 17.29 17.44 -9.46
C THR A 37 16.99 17.95 -8.06
N PHE A 38 15.86 17.55 -7.48
CA PHE A 38 15.53 17.90 -6.11
C PHE A 38 16.43 17.13 -5.14
N VAL A 39 17.00 17.86 -4.19
CA VAL A 39 17.80 17.28 -3.12
C VAL A 39 17.19 17.77 -1.82
N ARG A 40 16.63 16.84 -1.05
CA ARG A 40 16.12 17.12 0.29
C ARG A 40 17.26 17.64 1.18
N LYS A 41 16.95 18.56 2.08
CA LYS A 41 17.88 18.92 3.15
C LYS A 41 18.15 17.69 4.03
N VAL A 42 19.42 17.31 4.15
CA VAL A 42 19.82 16.14 4.95
C VAL A 42 19.52 16.42 6.42
N GLU A 43 18.57 15.68 6.96
CA GLU A 43 18.20 15.72 8.37
C GLU A 43 18.18 14.29 8.91
N LYS A 44 18.68 14.13 10.14
CA LYS A 44 18.69 12.82 10.80
C LYS A 44 17.24 12.42 11.06
N THR A 45 16.86 11.22 10.64
CA THR A 45 15.57 10.66 11.03
C THR A 45 15.62 10.26 12.50
N VAL A 46 14.59 10.66 13.26
CA VAL A 46 14.51 10.45 14.71
C VAL A 46 13.14 9.87 15.04
N ASP A 47 13.15 8.72 15.73
CA ASP A 47 11.94 8.12 16.24
C ASP A 47 11.25 9.04 17.22
N MET A 48 9.92 9.10 17.13
CA MET A 48 9.14 9.88 18.07
C MET A 48 9.37 9.36 19.50
N PRO A 49 9.52 10.26 20.50
CA PRO A 49 9.58 9.89 21.91
C PRO A 49 8.32 9.14 22.35
N LEU A 50 8.43 8.21 23.31
CA LEU A 50 7.30 7.38 23.77
C LEU A 50 6.15 8.18 24.41
N ASP A 51 6.42 9.41 24.87
CA ASP A 51 5.43 10.36 25.40
C ASP A 51 4.78 11.25 24.33
N SER A 52 5.09 11.03 23.05
CA SER A 52 4.44 11.72 21.93
C SER A 52 2.93 11.45 21.93
N ASP A 53 2.16 12.45 21.53
CA ASP A 53 0.70 12.42 21.47
C ASP A 53 0.16 11.25 20.64
N VAL A 54 0.79 10.96 19.50
CA VAL A 54 0.42 9.84 18.61
C VAL A 54 0.58 8.45 19.25
N PHE A 55 1.35 8.32 20.33
CA PHE A 55 1.52 7.05 21.05
C PHE A 55 0.67 6.97 22.31
N LYS A 56 -0.16 7.97 22.59
CA LYS A 56 -0.97 8.00 23.80
C LYS A 56 -1.96 6.84 23.82
N ALA A 57 -1.97 6.07 24.90
CA ALA A 57 -2.97 5.03 25.11
C ALA A 57 -4.37 5.66 25.31
N PRO A 58 -5.43 5.04 24.78
CA PRO A 58 -6.80 5.49 25.02
C PRO A 58 -7.14 5.40 26.51
N PRO A 59 -7.84 6.40 27.08
CA PRO A 59 -8.21 6.40 28.49
C PRO A 59 -9.32 5.38 28.77
N GLY A 60 -9.43 4.96 30.03
CA GLY A 60 -10.46 4.03 30.51
C GLY A 60 -9.90 2.65 30.84
N TYR A 61 -10.58 1.95 31.76
CA TYR A 61 -10.16 0.61 32.17
C TYR A 61 -10.26 -0.36 31.00
N ASN A 62 -9.15 -1.08 30.75
CA ASN A 62 -9.01 -2.06 29.68
C ASN A 62 -9.45 -1.56 28.29
N ALA A 63 -9.26 -0.26 28.03
CA ALA A 63 -9.64 0.36 26.77
C ALA A 63 -8.91 -0.31 25.58
N PRO A 64 -9.63 -0.78 24.56
CA PRO A 64 -9.02 -1.30 23.34
C PRO A 64 -8.10 -0.27 22.72
N GLN A 65 -6.91 -0.69 22.33
CA GLN A 65 -5.92 0.13 21.63
C GLN A 65 -5.39 -0.62 20.41
N GLN A 66 -4.57 0.04 19.60
CA GLN A 66 -3.91 -0.58 18.45
C GLN A 66 -4.94 -1.16 17.46
N VAL A 67 -6.10 -0.50 17.35
CA VAL A 67 -7.22 -0.98 16.54
C VAL A 67 -6.83 -0.88 15.07
N HIS A 68 -6.99 -1.97 14.34
CA HIS A 68 -6.68 -2.00 12.92
C HIS A 68 -7.59 -2.98 12.19
N ILE A 69 -7.85 -2.67 10.91
CA ILE A 69 -8.65 -3.53 10.05
C ILE A 69 -7.89 -3.91 8.78
N THR A 70 -8.21 -5.08 8.24
CA THR A 70 -7.83 -5.48 6.88
C THR A 70 -8.94 -6.30 6.22
N GLN A 71 -8.85 -6.52 4.92
CA GLN A 71 -9.81 -7.35 4.20
C GLN A 71 -9.79 -8.79 4.74
N GLY A 72 -10.96 -9.40 4.96
CA GLY A 72 -11.11 -10.69 5.65
C GLY A 72 -11.58 -11.86 4.78
N ASP A 73 -11.74 -11.63 3.49
CA ASP A 73 -12.12 -12.61 2.47
C ASP A 73 -11.51 -12.25 1.10
N GLN A 74 -11.81 -13.06 0.10
CA GLN A 74 -11.23 -12.91 -1.22
C GLN A 74 -11.84 -11.75 -2.04
N VAL A 75 -13.04 -11.27 -1.71
CA VAL A 75 -13.80 -10.36 -2.59
C VAL A 75 -14.24 -9.05 -1.93
N GLY A 76 -14.04 -8.87 -0.62
CA GLY A 76 -14.36 -7.63 0.09
C GLY A 76 -15.67 -7.66 0.89
N LYS A 77 -16.27 -8.83 1.15
CA LYS A 77 -17.47 -8.98 2.00
C LYS A 77 -17.14 -9.36 3.45
N ALA A 78 -15.86 -9.41 3.79
CA ALA A 78 -15.41 -9.61 5.16
C ALA A 78 -14.28 -8.65 5.53
N VAL A 79 -14.18 -8.35 6.82
CA VAL A 79 -13.15 -7.53 7.42
C VAL A 79 -12.62 -8.25 8.65
N ILE A 80 -11.30 -8.32 8.79
CA ILE A 80 -10.65 -8.72 10.04
C ILE A 80 -10.48 -7.44 10.86
N VAL A 81 -11.12 -7.40 12.03
CA VAL A 81 -10.95 -6.34 13.03
C VAL A 81 -10.04 -6.88 14.11
N SER A 82 -9.00 -6.12 14.42
CA SER A 82 -8.00 -6.48 15.41
C SER A 82 -7.80 -5.35 16.41
N TRP A 83 -7.49 -5.68 17.65
CA TRP A 83 -7.19 -4.72 18.71
C TRP A 83 -6.43 -5.39 19.87
N VAL A 84 -5.88 -4.58 20.77
CA VAL A 84 -5.19 -5.06 21.98
C VAL A 84 -5.89 -4.52 23.22
N THR A 85 -6.08 -5.38 24.22
CA THR A 85 -6.42 -4.99 25.60
C THR A 85 -5.23 -5.30 26.52
N VAL A 86 -5.02 -4.51 27.57
CA VAL A 86 -3.74 -4.53 28.33
C VAL A 86 -3.90 -4.88 29.81
N ASN A 87 -5.08 -4.69 30.41
CA ASN A 87 -5.29 -4.94 31.83
C ASN A 87 -5.75 -6.38 32.10
N GLU A 88 -6.63 -6.91 31.25
CA GLU A 88 -7.15 -8.27 31.32
C GLU A 88 -7.66 -8.73 29.94
N PRO A 89 -7.94 -10.04 29.70
CA PRO A 89 -8.28 -10.53 28.37
C PRO A 89 -9.43 -9.78 27.70
N GLY A 90 -10.48 -9.41 28.43
CA GLY A 90 -11.66 -8.77 27.86
C GLY A 90 -12.41 -9.62 26.82
N SER A 91 -13.44 -9.04 26.20
CA SER A 91 -14.24 -9.71 25.16
C SER A 91 -13.55 -9.64 23.79
N SER A 92 -13.57 -10.75 23.04
CA SER A 92 -13.20 -10.80 21.61
C SER A 92 -14.39 -10.54 20.68
N GLU A 93 -15.48 -9.97 21.19
CA GLU A 93 -16.67 -9.67 20.41
C GLU A 93 -16.57 -8.31 19.71
N VAL A 94 -17.09 -8.24 18.48
CA VAL A 94 -17.27 -7.00 17.74
C VAL A 94 -18.75 -6.80 17.49
N LEU A 95 -19.27 -5.69 17.99
CA LEU A 95 -20.64 -5.23 17.70
C LEU A 95 -20.59 -4.36 16.45
N TYR A 96 -21.38 -4.67 15.42
CA TYR A 96 -21.33 -3.94 14.14
C TYR A 96 -22.70 -3.78 13.50
N TRP A 97 -22.87 -2.70 12.73
CA TRP A 97 -24.09 -2.43 11.97
C TRP A 97 -23.79 -1.53 10.77
N SER A 98 -24.56 -1.67 9.69
CA SER A 98 -24.48 -0.74 8.57
C SER A 98 -25.15 0.59 8.95
N GLU A 99 -24.69 1.71 8.42
CA GLU A 99 -25.28 3.03 8.66
C GLU A 99 -26.79 3.09 8.38
N ILE A 100 -27.27 2.32 7.40
CA ILE A 100 -28.69 2.23 7.01
C ILE A 100 -29.52 1.27 7.89
N SER A 101 -28.90 0.53 8.82
CA SER A 101 -29.59 -0.46 9.66
C SER A 101 -29.45 -0.09 11.13
N LYS A 102 -30.57 -0.13 11.86
CA LYS A 102 -30.56 0.00 13.33
C LYS A 102 -30.24 -1.32 14.04
N HIS A 103 -30.23 -2.44 13.31
CA HIS A 103 -29.96 -3.76 13.88
C HIS A 103 -28.45 -3.99 14.03
N LYS A 104 -28.00 -4.06 15.28
CA LYS A 104 -26.61 -4.38 15.65
C LYS A 104 -26.42 -5.89 15.68
N LYS A 105 -25.38 -6.35 14.98
CA LYS A 105 -24.95 -7.75 14.94
C LYS A 105 -23.68 -7.92 15.77
N VAL A 106 -23.42 -9.14 16.22
CA VAL A 106 -22.21 -9.49 16.96
C VAL A 106 -21.40 -10.50 16.16
N ALA A 107 -20.09 -10.29 16.06
CA ALA A 107 -19.13 -11.28 15.56
C ALA A 107 -18.20 -11.70 16.70
N LYS A 108 -17.86 -12.98 16.77
CA LYS A 108 -16.99 -13.55 17.81
C LYS A 108 -15.60 -13.81 17.25
N GLY A 109 -14.61 -13.19 17.86
CA GLY A 109 -13.20 -13.34 17.53
C GLY A 109 -12.48 -14.34 18.42
N LYS A 110 -11.16 -14.31 18.34
CA LYS A 110 -10.25 -15.06 19.19
C LYS A 110 -9.21 -14.11 19.78
N VAL A 111 -8.71 -14.47 20.95
CA VAL A 111 -7.59 -13.79 21.61
C VAL A 111 -6.33 -14.64 21.48
N VAL A 112 -5.19 -13.99 21.29
CA VAL A 112 -3.85 -14.58 21.32
C VAL A 112 -2.93 -13.69 22.13
N THR A 113 -1.86 -14.28 22.66
CA THR A 113 -0.74 -13.57 23.27
C THR A 113 0.56 -14.16 22.73
N TYR A 114 1.66 -13.44 22.91
CA TYR A 114 3.00 -13.97 22.70
C TYR A 114 4.00 -13.33 23.66
N THR A 115 5.11 -14.03 23.89
CA THR A 115 6.29 -13.47 24.52
C THR A 115 7.37 -13.26 23.47
N TYR A 116 8.26 -12.30 23.64
CA TYR A 116 9.45 -12.14 22.82
C TYR A 116 10.61 -11.71 23.72
N PHE A 117 11.60 -12.57 23.94
CA PHE A 117 12.61 -12.37 24.98
C PHE A 117 11.98 -12.07 26.35
N ASN A 118 12.15 -10.87 26.90
CA ASN A 118 11.58 -10.42 28.17
C ASN A 118 10.25 -9.66 28.01
N TYR A 119 9.79 -9.43 26.78
CA TYR A 119 8.50 -8.80 26.49
C TYR A 119 7.36 -9.81 26.55
N THR A 120 6.22 -9.40 27.09
CA THR A 120 4.95 -10.13 27.00
C THR A 120 3.89 -9.20 26.43
N SER A 121 3.21 -9.65 25.36
CA SER A 121 2.18 -8.85 24.73
C SER A 121 0.98 -8.63 25.64
N GLY A 122 0.21 -7.57 25.35
CA GLY A 122 -1.19 -7.53 25.77
C GLY A 122 -2.00 -8.67 25.13
N TYR A 123 -3.30 -8.66 25.38
CA TYR A 123 -4.24 -9.61 24.80
C TYR A 123 -4.66 -9.12 23.40
N ILE A 124 -4.19 -9.83 22.37
CA ILE A 124 -4.39 -9.44 20.97
C ILE A 124 -5.62 -10.17 20.45
N HIS A 125 -6.61 -9.41 20.00
CA HIS A 125 -7.87 -9.92 19.49
C HIS A 125 -7.90 -9.86 17.97
N HIS A 126 -8.47 -10.89 17.36
CA HIS A 126 -8.81 -10.91 15.94
C HIS A 126 -10.23 -11.43 15.75
N CYS A 127 -11.07 -10.64 15.11
CA CYS A 127 -12.45 -10.98 14.81
C CYS A 127 -12.75 -10.76 13.33
N THR A 128 -13.19 -11.80 12.62
CA THR A 128 -13.61 -11.65 11.22
C THR A 128 -15.11 -11.41 11.15
N ILE A 129 -15.50 -10.19 10.76
CA ILE A 129 -16.86 -9.87 10.38
C ILE A 129 -17.07 -10.35 8.95
N ARG A 130 -18.16 -11.10 8.69
CA ARG A 130 -18.43 -11.74 7.39
C ARG A 130 -19.80 -11.35 6.85
N ASN A 131 -20.03 -11.67 5.57
CA ASN A 131 -21.31 -11.48 4.89
C ASN A 131 -21.79 -10.01 4.92
N LEU A 132 -20.85 -9.08 4.78
CA LEU A 132 -21.13 -7.66 4.65
C LEU A 132 -21.73 -7.35 3.26
N LYS A 133 -22.47 -6.25 3.18
CA LYS A 133 -22.90 -5.68 1.90
C LYS A 133 -21.76 -4.88 1.29
N PHE A 134 -21.63 -4.91 -0.04
CA PHE A 134 -20.69 -4.05 -0.77
C PHE A 134 -21.08 -2.58 -0.68
N ASN A 135 -20.11 -1.70 -0.92
CA ASN A 135 -20.27 -0.24 -0.98
C ASN A 135 -21.13 0.33 0.15
N THR A 136 -20.89 -0.13 1.38
CA THR A 136 -21.72 0.20 2.54
C THR A 136 -20.82 0.62 3.69
N LYS A 137 -21.19 1.74 4.33
CA LYS A 137 -20.56 2.17 5.59
C LYS A 137 -21.04 1.30 6.74
N TYR A 138 -20.10 0.77 7.50
CA TYR A 138 -20.35 0.04 8.74
C TYR A 138 -19.73 0.78 9.91
N TYR A 139 -20.44 0.80 11.03
CA TYR A 139 -19.90 1.13 12.34
C TYR A 139 -19.56 -0.17 13.05
N TYR A 140 -18.48 -0.16 13.84
CA TYR A 140 -18.13 -1.27 14.70
C TYR A 140 -17.60 -0.79 16.06
N VAL A 141 -17.84 -1.60 17.10
CA VAL A 141 -17.45 -1.33 18.48
C VAL A 141 -16.67 -2.51 19.02
N VAL A 142 -15.57 -2.21 19.69
CA VAL A 142 -14.70 -3.14 20.44
C VAL A 142 -14.62 -2.72 21.90
N GLY A 143 -14.15 -3.62 22.78
CA GLY A 143 -14.07 -3.36 24.22
C GLY A 143 -15.38 -3.59 24.97
N ILE A 144 -16.28 -4.38 24.38
CA ILE A 144 -17.59 -4.73 24.96
C ILE A 144 -17.39 -5.31 26.37
N GLY A 145 -18.10 -4.74 27.34
CA GLY A 145 -18.02 -5.10 28.76
C GLY A 145 -17.12 -4.21 29.63
N HIS A 146 -16.26 -3.38 29.03
CA HIS A 146 -15.41 -2.42 29.74
C HIS A 146 -15.50 -1.02 29.09
N THR A 147 -14.39 -0.47 28.60
CA THR A 147 -14.36 0.79 27.86
C THR A 147 -14.59 0.53 26.39
N GLU A 148 -15.81 0.83 25.91
CA GLU A 148 -16.18 0.67 24.50
C GLU A 148 -15.57 1.78 23.62
N ARG A 149 -15.05 1.41 22.46
CA ARG A 149 -14.59 2.35 21.43
C ARG A 149 -15.26 2.04 20.10
N MET A 150 -15.78 3.09 19.45
CA MET A 150 -16.51 2.99 18.19
C MET A 150 -15.68 3.55 17.04
N PHE A 151 -15.71 2.84 15.92
CA PHE A 151 -15.05 3.17 14.67
C PHE A 151 -15.99 2.91 13.50
N TRP A 152 -15.53 3.13 12.28
CA TRP A 152 -16.31 2.88 11.07
C TRP A 152 -15.40 2.53 9.89
N PHE A 153 -15.93 1.85 8.88
CA PHE A 153 -15.24 1.61 7.62
C PHE A 153 -16.24 1.51 6.46
N PHE A 154 -15.75 1.59 5.22
CA PHE A 154 -16.52 1.25 4.02
C PHE A 154 -16.08 -0.10 3.48
N THR A 155 -17.04 -0.98 3.18
CA THR A 155 -16.77 -2.11 2.28
C THR A 155 -16.52 -1.58 0.87
N PRO A 156 -15.64 -2.24 0.08
CA PRO A 156 -15.43 -1.82 -1.30
C PRO A 156 -16.71 -2.09 -2.12
N PRO A 157 -16.85 -1.47 -3.31
CA PRO A 157 -17.84 -1.92 -4.27
C PRO A 157 -17.61 -3.38 -4.66
N GLU A 158 -18.65 -4.01 -5.22
CA GLU A 158 -18.53 -5.36 -5.76
C GLU A 158 -17.46 -5.41 -6.84
N VAL A 159 -16.76 -6.55 -6.93
CA VAL A 159 -15.71 -6.74 -7.92
C VAL A 159 -16.30 -6.60 -9.33
N GLY A 160 -15.61 -5.84 -10.19
CA GLY A 160 -16.03 -5.66 -11.57
C GLY A 160 -15.03 -4.85 -12.39
N PRO A 161 -15.06 -4.98 -13.73
CA PRO A 161 -13.97 -4.52 -14.58
C PRO A 161 -13.77 -3.01 -14.61
N ASP A 162 -14.85 -2.23 -14.56
CA ASP A 162 -14.78 -0.76 -14.63
C ASP A 162 -15.02 -0.09 -13.27
N VAL A 163 -14.93 -0.84 -12.18
CA VAL A 163 -15.17 -0.32 -10.84
C VAL A 163 -13.97 0.52 -10.41
N PRO A 164 -14.11 1.85 -10.24
CA PRO A 164 -13.00 2.70 -9.83
C PRO A 164 -12.64 2.45 -8.36
N TYR A 165 -11.37 2.67 -8.03
CA TYR A 165 -10.88 2.54 -6.66
C TYR A 165 -9.54 3.27 -6.47
N THR A 166 -9.38 3.91 -5.31
CA THR A 166 -8.14 4.63 -4.98
C THR A 166 -7.39 3.93 -3.86
N PHE A 167 -6.19 3.46 -4.16
CA PHE A 167 -5.26 2.87 -3.19
C PHE A 167 -4.19 3.88 -2.79
N GLY A 168 -3.91 3.98 -1.49
CA GLY A 168 -2.65 4.52 -1.00
C GLY A 168 -1.54 3.48 -1.06
N LEU A 169 -0.31 3.93 -1.20
CA LEU A 169 0.89 3.10 -1.28
C LEU A 169 1.91 3.63 -0.26
N ILE A 170 2.30 2.78 0.69
CA ILE A 170 3.25 3.12 1.76
C ILE A 170 4.14 1.90 2.00
N GLY A 171 5.45 2.09 2.11
CA GLY A 171 6.40 1.10 2.60
C GLY A 171 7.24 1.69 3.72
N ASP A 172 7.84 0.85 4.54
CA ASP A 172 9.02 1.23 5.33
C ASP A 172 8.73 2.45 6.23
N LEU A 173 7.58 2.38 6.91
CA LEU A 173 6.99 3.55 7.56
C LEU A 173 7.79 3.91 8.81
N GLY A 174 8.01 2.95 9.72
CA GLY A 174 8.58 3.22 11.03
C GLY A 174 7.71 4.16 11.87
N GLN A 175 8.30 4.84 12.84
CA GLN A 175 7.59 5.67 13.82
C GLN A 175 8.34 6.96 14.17
N THR A 176 8.95 7.56 13.16
CA THR A 176 9.69 8.81 13.23
C THR A 176 8.79 10.01 12.99
N PHE A 177 9.36 11.21 13.18
CA PHE A 177 8.66 12.44 12.78
C PHE A 177 8.37 12.47 11.27
N ASP A 178 9.24 11.91 10.43
CA ASP A 178 9.00 11.82 8.98
C ASP A 178 7.93 10.77 8.67
N SER A 179 7.86 9.65 9.40
CA SER A 179 6.74 8.69 9.34
C SER A 179 5.40 9.36 9.61
N ASN A 180 5.36 10.21 10.64
CA ASN A 180 4.15 10.96 10.99
C ASN A 180 3.76 11.96 9.91
N LYS A 181 4.73 12.63 9.28
CA LYS A 181 4.49 13.51 8.13
C LYS A 181 3.93 12.73 6.95
N THR A 182 4.52 11.59 6.59
CA THR A 182 4.04 10.72 5.51
C THR A 182 2.59 10.31 5.74
N LEU A 183 2.27 9.80 6.93
CA LEU A 183 0.91 9.38 7.25
C LEU A 183 -0.08 10.55 7.22
N THR A 184 0.33 11.72 7.72
CA THR A 184 -0.48 12.95 7.65
C THR A 184 -0.70 13.39 6.20
N HIS A 185 0.34 13.33 5.36
CA HIS A 185 0.26 13.69 3.94
C HIS A 185 -0.73 12.79 3.21
N TYR A 186 -0.68 11.48 3.45
CA TYR A 186 -1.66 10.53 2.96
C TYR A 186 -3.11 10.84 3.40
N GLU A 187 -3.30 11.09 4.70
CA GLU A 187 -4.62 11.40 5.27
C GLU A 187 -5.22 12.70 4.71
N MET A 188 -4.36 13.66 4.35
CA MET A 188 -4.73 14.97 3.83
C MET A 188 -4.72 15.04 2.29
N ASN A 189 -4.30 13.98 1.61
CA ASN A 189 -4.24 13.93 0.16
C ASN A 189 -5.65 14.09 -0.47
N PRO A 190 -5.84 15.01 -1.44
CA PRO A 190 -7.15 15.30 -2.01
C PRO A 190 -7.76 14.14 -2.81
N GLN A 191 -6.95 13.17 -3.28
CA GLN A 191 -7.42 11.99 -4.00
C GLN A 191 -8.12 10.97 -3.08
N LYS A 192 -7.94 11.07 -1.75
CA LYS A 192 -8.63 10.27 -0.71
C LYS A 192 -8.51 8.76 -0.91
N GLY A 193 -7.35 8.21 -0.55
CA GLY A 193 -7.13 6.76 -0.52
C GLY A 193 -8.17 6.02 0.34
N GLN A 194 -8.67 4.90 -0.17
CA GLN A 194 -9.74 4.09 0.44
C GLN A 194 -9.22 2.80 1.08
N ALA A 195 -8.00 2.42 0.76
CA ALA A 195 -7.23 1.32 1.33
C ALA A 195 -5.74 1.58 1.09
N VAL A 196 -4.87 1.09 1.97
CA VAL A 196 -3.42 1.18 1.78
C VAL A 196 -2.87 -0.18 1.35
N LEU A 197 -2.04 -0.21 0.32
CA LEU A 197 -1.17 -1.34 0.02
C LEU A 197 0.16 -1.08 0.73
N PHE A 198 0.45 -1.88 1.76
CA PHE A 198 1.62 -1.69 2.62
C PHE A 198 2.72 -2.68 2.24
N VAL A 199 3.86 -2.20 1.78
CA VAL A 199 4.90 -3.04 1.13
C VAL A 199 5.99 -3.56 2.08
N GLY A 200 5.72 -3.61 3.39
CA GLY A 200 6.58 -4.21 4.41
C GLY A 200 7.35 -3.19 5.24
N ASP A 201 8.03 -3.68 6.27
CA ASP A 201 8.77 -2.91 7.27
C ASP A 201 7.89 -1.89 8.01
N LEU A 202 7.11 -2.41 8.95
CA LEU A 202 6.10 -1.67 9.67
C LEU A 202 6.75 -0.79 10.74
N SER A 203 7.25 -1.41 11.81
CA SER A 203 7.52 -0.69 13.06
C SER A 203 8.97 -0.34 13.32
N TYR A 204 9.92 -1.06 12.69
CA TYR A 204 11.36 -1.01 12.99
C TYR A 204 11.66 -1.23 14.49
N ALA A 205 10.82 -2.02 15.17
CA ALA A 205 11.01 -2.34 16.60
C ALA A 205 12.29 -3.17 16.84
N ASP A 206 12.75 -3.91 15.83
CA ASP A 206 13.99 -4.67 15.83
C ASP A 206 15.25 -3.79 15.87
N ASN A 207 15.16 -2.53 15.47
CA ASN A 207 16.26 -1.56 15.62
C ASN A 207 16.51 -1.13 17.09
N TYR A 208 15.66 -1.56 18.02
CA TYR A 208 15.82 -1.31 19.46
C TYR A 208 16.50 -2.47 20.18
N PRO A 209 17.15 -2.23 21.34
CA PRO A 209 17.78 -3.30 22.11
C PRO A 209 16.83 -4.48 22.38
N ASN A 210 17.24 -5.68 21.96
CA ASN A 210 16.48 -6.93 22.03
C ASN A 210 15.14 -6.89 21.28
N HIS A 211 15.05 -6.07 20.23
CA HIS A 211 13.85 -5.82 19.46
C HIS A 211 12.70 -5.38 20.36
N ASP A 212 12.85 -4.25 21.06
CA ASP A 212 11.90 -3.80 22.08
C ASP A 212 10.46 -3.76 21.53
N ASN A 213 9.68 -4.78 21.84
CA ASN A 213 8.34 -4.98 21.28
C ASN A 213 7.32 -3.95 21.83
N ASN A 214 7.69 -3.11 22.80
CA ASN A 214 6.93 -1.90 23.12
C ASN A 214 6.88 -0.91 21.94
N ARG A 215 7.84 -0.99 21.01
CA ARG A 215 7.87 -0.24 19.75
C ARG A 215 6.84 -0.74 18.74
N TRP A 216 6.48 -2.03 18.77
CA TRP A 216 5.30 -2.51 18.05
C TRP A 216 4.00 -1.92 18.61
N ASP A 217 3.89 -1.80 19.95
CA ASP A 217 2.69 -1.26 20.59
C ASP A 217 2.48 0.24 20.31
N SER A 218 3.57 1.03 20.36
CA SER A 218 3.53 2.45 20.04
C SER A 218 3.25 2.69 18.55
N TRP A 219 3.91 1.97 17.64
CA TRP A 219 3.61 2.04 16.20
C TRP A 219 2.13 1.76 15.92
N ALA A 220 1.58 0.71 16.50
CA ALA A 220 0.19 0.33 16.26
C ALA A 220 -0.82 1.35 16.83
N ARG A 221 -0.49 2.06 17.91
CA ARG A 221 -1.29 3.22 18.38
C ARG A 221 -1.16 4.42 17.44
N PHE A 222 0.03 4.67 16.91
CA PHE A 222 0.29 5.75 15.96
C PHE A 222 -0.52 5.60 14.66
N VAL A 223 -0.53 4.40 14.04
CA VAL A 223 -1.23 4.20 12.77
C VAL A 223 -2.73 3.96 12.90
N GLU A 224 -3.23 3.70 14.13
CA GLU A 224 -4.67 3.44 14.42
C GLU A 224 -5.59 4.49 13.80
N ARG A 225 -5.15 5.76 13.78
CA ARG A 225 -5.91 6.89 13.22
C ARG A 225 -6.26 6.74 11.73
N SER A 226 -5.52 5.90 11.00
CA SER A 226 -5.80 5.54 9.61
C SER A 226 -6.35 4.13 9.51
N VAL A 227 -5.62 3.14 10.02
CA VAL A 227 -5.91 1.72 9.77
C VAL A 227 -7.13 1.19 10.54
N ALA A 228 -7.69 1.92 11.49
CA ALA A 228 -8.98 1.58 12.09
C ALA A 228 -10.17 1.92 11.17
N TYR A 229 -9.97 2.77 10.15
CA TYR A 229 -11.05 3.29 9.31
C TYR A 229 -11.01 2.81 7.86
N GLN A 230 -9.85 2.35 7.42
CA GLN A 230 -9.63 1.78 6.09
C GLN A 230 -8.63 0.63 6.18
N PRO A 231 -8.79 -0.41 5.35
CA PRO A 231 -7.92 -1.56 5.44
C PRO A 231 -6.54 -1.27 4.87
N TRP A 232 -5.52 -1.70 5.60
CA TRP A 232 -4.17 -1.81 5.08
C TRP A 232 -3.92 -3.27 4.68
N ILE A 233 -3.35 -3.49 3.50
CA ILE A 233 -3.03 -4.80 2.94
C ILE A 233 -1.56 -5.07 3.19
N TRP A 234 -1.28 -6.05 4.05
CA TRP A 234 0.02 -6.24 4.66
C TRP A 234 0.94 -7.11 3.81
N THR A 235 2.14 -6.59 3.53
CA THR A 235 3.30 -7.36 3.08
C THR A 235 4.28 -7.48 4.25
N ALA A 236 5.01 -8.59 4.35
CA ALA A 236 6.04 -8.77 5.38
C ALA A 236 7.42 -8.40 4.82
N GLY A 237 8.11 -7.45 5.45
CA GLY A 237 9.48 -7.05 5.13
C GLY A 237 10.54 -7.78 5.96
N ASN A 238 11.80 -7.33 5.87
CA ASN A 238 12.89 -7.92 6.65
C ASN A 238 12.83 -7.52 8.12
N HIS A 239 12.36 -6.31 8.45
CA HIS A 239 12.20 -5.88 9.85
C HIS A 239 11.07 -6.64 10.56
N GLU A 240 10.21 -7.34 9.82
CA GLU A 240 9.26 -8.30 10.39
C GLU A 240 9.87 -9.67 10.67
N LEU A 241 11.10 -9.99 10.20
CA LEU A 241 11.71 -11.30 10.45
C LEU A 241 11.85 -11.55 11.94
N ASP A 242 12.29 -10.55 12.72
CA ASP A 242 12.48 -10.67 14.17
C ASP A 242 13.28 -11.94 14.54
N PHE A 243 14.25 -12.32 13.70
CA PHE A 243 15.09 -13.51 13.89
C PHE A 243 16.36 -13.13 14.66
N ALA A 244 16.33 -13.38 15.97
CA ALA A 244 17.35 -12.97 16.93
C ALA A 244 17.79 -14.18 17.79
N PRO A 245 18.55 -15.13 17.22
CA PRO A 245 19.00 -16.34 17.92
C PRO A 245 19.82 -16.05 19.19
N GLU A 246 20.52 -14.91 19.25
CA GLU A 246 21.32 -14.44 20.38
C GLU A 246 20.49 -14.16 21.65
N ILE A 247 19.19 -13.88 21.51
CA ILE A 247 18.23 -13.75 22.61
C ILE A 247 17.22 -14.91 22.67
N GLY A 248 17.47 -15.99 21.92
CA GLY A 248 16.65 -17.20 21.90
C GLY A 248 15.40 -17.12 21.00
N GLU A 249 15.27 -16.07 20.19
CA GLU A 249 14.11 -15.84 19.32
C GLU A 249 14.41 -16.30 17.89
N THR A 250 14.21 -17.60 17.63
CA THR A 250 14.59 -18.26 16.37
C THR A 250 13.43 -18.49 15.42
N LYS A 251 12.22 -18.01 15.74
CA LYS A 251 11.03 -18.17 14.90
C LYS A 251 10.77 -16.88 14.11
N PRO A 252 10.97 -16.88 12.78
CA PRO A 252 10.73 -15.70 11.97
C PRO A 252 9.28 -15.22 12.04
N PHE A 253 9.07 -13.91 11.89
CA PHE A 253 7.77 -13.26 11.81
C PHE A 253 6.89 -13.40 13.05
N LYS A 254 7.48 -13.75 14.20
CA LYS A 254 6.70 -14.07 15.41
C LYS A 254 5.88 -12.87 15.91
N PRO A 255 6.43 -11.66 16.12
CA PRO A 255 5.61 -10.49 16.49
C PRO A 255 4.60 -10.11 15.40
N PHE A 256 5.06 -9.97 14.15
CA PHE A 256 4.21 -9.61 13.00
C PHE A 256 2.99 -10.54 12.85
N SER A 257 3.21 -11.86 12.77
CA SER A 257 2.15 -12.85 12.53
C SER A 257 1.14 -12.97 13.68
N LYS A 258 1.49 -12.47 14.87
CA LYS A 258 0.59 -12.40 16.03
C LYS A 258 -0.22 -11.12 16.08
N ARG A 259 0.28 -10.04 15.47
CA ARG A 259 -0.36 -8.71 15.48
C ARG A 259 -1.19 -8.45 14.24
N TYR A 260 -0.75 -8.90 13.06
CA TYR A 260 -1.36 -8.56 11.78
C TYR A 260 -1.81 -9.82 11.03
N HIS A 261 -3.05 -10.22 11.24
CA HIS A 261 -3.67 -11.33 10.50
C HIS A 261 -4.11 -10.88 9.09
N VAL A 262 -3.93 -11.77 8.11
CA VAL A 262 -4.32 -11.59 6.70
C VAL A 262 -5.29 -12.70 6.24
N PRO A 263 -6.05 -12.52 5.15
CA PRO A 263 -7.05 -13.49 4.70
C PRO A 263 -6.45 -14.66 3.88
N TYR A 264 -5.23 -15.11 4.19
CA TYR A 264 -4.46 -16.04 3.33
C TYR A 264 -5.17 -17.34 2.94
N LYS A 265 -6.02 -17.87 3.84
CA LYS A 265 -6.82 -19.08 3.53
C LYS A 265 -7.88 -18.84 2.46
N ALA A 266 -8.34 -17.60 2.28
CA ALA A 266 -9.34 -17.24 1.27
C ALA A 266 -8.80 -17.36 -0.16
N SER A 267 -7.48 -17.25 -0.35
CA SER A 267 -6.78 -17.48 -1.61
C SER A 267 -6.15 -18.88 -1.71
N GLY A 268 -6.44 -19.78 -0.77
CA GLY A 268 -5.86 -21.13 -0.75
C GLY A 268 -4.37 -21.18 -0.35
N SER A 269 -3.81 -20.10 0.20
CA SER A 269 -2.44 -20.12 0.72
C SER A 269 -2.34 -20.93 2.01
N THR A 270 -1.14 -21.48 2.28
CA THR A 270 -0.82 -22.24 3.48
C THR A 270 -0.18 -21.41 4.59
N ALA A 271 0.25 -20.17 4.30
CA ALA A 271 0.91 -19.28 5.26
C ALA A 271 0.44 -17.82 5.12
N PRO A 272 0.53 -17.00 6.18
CA PRO A 272 0.06 -15.61 6.17
C PRO A 272 1.00 -14.64 5.45
N PHE A 273 2.07 -15.10 4.82
CA PHE A 273 3.10 -14.22 4.23
C PHE A 273 2.95 -14.06 2.72
N TRP A 274 2.21 -14.96 2.07
CA TRP A 274 1.82 -14.85 0.67
C TRP A 274 0.34 -15.19 0.55
N TYR A 275 -0.40 -14.35 -0.16
CA TYR A 275 -1.84 -14.48 -0.34
C TYR A 275 -2.31 -13.57 -1.47
N SER A 276 -3.58 -13.64 -1.82
CA SER A 276 -4.16 -12.69 -2.74
C SER A 276 -5.50 -12.21 -2.23
N ILE A 277 -5.98 -11.10 -2.78
CA ILE A 277 -7.34 -10.59 -2.61
C ILE A 277 -7.82 -9.96 -3.92
N LYS A 278 -9.15 -9.89 -4.08
CA LYS A 278 -9.81 -9.03 -5.06
C LYS A 278 -10.50 -7.88 -4.34
N ARG A 279 -10.36 -6.67 -4.88
CA ARG A 279 -11.00 -5.46 -4.37
C ARG A 279 -11.29 -4.53 -5.53
N ALA A 280 -12.56 -4.16 -5.72
CA ALA A 280 -13.01 -3.39 -6.88
C ALA A 280 -12.55 -4.05 -8.19
N SER A 281 -11.85 -3.33 -9.07
CA SER A 281 -11.34 -3.87 -10.33
C SER A 281 -9.92 -4.48 -10.23
N ALA A 282 -9.36 -4.64 -9.02
CA ALA A 282 -8.00 -5.10 -8.82
C ALA A 282 -7.93 -6.53 -8.26
N TYR A 283 -7.02 -7.32 -8.83
CA TYR A 283 -6.52 -8.59 -8.29
C TYR A 283 -5.14 -8.33 -7.72
N ILE A 284 -4.98 -8.47 -6.41
CA ILE A 284 -3.76 -8.14 -5.70
C ILE A 284 -3.14 -9.42 -5.19
N ILE A 285 -1.89 -9.69 -5.60
CA ILE A 285 -1.08 -10.81 -5.12
C ILE A 285 -0.01 -10.24 -4.18
N VAL A 286 0.05 -10.73 -2.95
CA VAL A 286 1.08 -10.39 -1.97
C VAL A 286 2.05 -11.56 -1.86
N LEU A 287 3.33 -11.29 -2.03
CA LEU A 287 4.41 -12.27 -1.93
C LEU A 287 5.32 -11.97 -0.74
N SER A 288 6.04 -13.00 -0.29
CA SER A 288 7.03 -12.90 0.78
C SER A 288 8.44 -13.07 0.22
N SER A 289 9.19 -11.96 0.22
CA SER A 289 10.60 -11.92 -0.17
C SER A 289 11.52 -12.74 0.76
N TYR A 290 11.09 -13.01 2.00
CA TYR A 290 11.91 -13.70 3.02
C TYR A 290 11.34 -15.06 3.45
N SER A 291 10.37 -15.58 2.71
CA SER A 291 9.97 -16.99 2.79
C SER A 291 10.58 -17.77 1.63
N ALA A 292 10.65 -19.10 1.74
CA ALA A 292 11.13 -19.92 0.64
C ALA A 292 10.24 -19.77 -0.61
N TYR A 293 10.85 -19.46 -1.76
CA TYR A 293 10.19 -19.29 -3.07
C TYR A 293 10.85 -20.12 -4.20
N GLY A 294 11.83 -20.96 -3.86
CA GLY A 294 12.42 -21.91 -4.80
C GLY A 294 11.37 -22.89 -5.36
N LYS A 295 11.69 -23.53 -6.49
CA LYS A 295 10.77 -24.49 -7.12
C LYS A 295 10.30 -25.54 -6.11
N TYR A 296 9.01 -25.88 -6.14
CA TYR A 296 8.34 -26.84 -5.23
C TYR A 296 8.17 -26.39 -3.77
N THR A 297 8.60 -25.19 -3.41
CA THR A 297 8.26 -24.62 -2.09
C THR A 297 6.78 -24.25 -2.02
N PRO A 298 6.18 -24.15 -0.82
CA PRO A 298 4.76 -23.81 -0.69
C PRO A 298 4.35 -22.49 -1.37
N GLN A 299 5.19 -21.46 -1.33
CA GLN A 299 4.92 -20.19 -2.01
C GLN A 299 5.00 -20.33 -3.54
N ASN A 300 6.01 -21.06 -4.05
CA ASN A 300 6.15 -21.32 -5.48
C ASN A 300 5.00 -22.18 -6.04
N ALA A 301 4.58 -23.23 -5.35
CA ALA A 301 3.42 -24.01 -5.75
C ALA A 301 2.14 -23.16 -5.74
N TRP A 302 1.95 -22.34 -4.69
CA TRP A 302 0.78 -21.47 -4.60
C TRP A 302 0.73 -20.43 -5.73
N ILE A 303 1.82 -19.73 -6.03
CA ILE A 303 1.81 -18.68 -7.06
C ILE A 303 1.60 -19.26 -8.47
N GLU A 304 2.13 -20.44 -8.76
CA GLU A 304 1.88 -21.16 -10.02
C GLU A 304 0.41 -21.54 -10.19
N GLU A 305 -0.31 -21.82 -9.10
CA GLU A 305 -1.75 -22.05 -9.08
C GLU A 305 -2.58 -20.76 -9.04
N GLU A 306 -2.03 -19.68 -8.49
CA GLU A 306 -2.76 -18.43 -8.27
C GLU A 306 -2.90 -17.60 -9.55
N PHE A 307 -1.83 -17.46 -10.33
CA PHE A 307 -1.88 -16.70 -11.59
C PHE A 307 -2.95 -17.20 -12.57
N PRO A 308 -3.15 -18.52 -12.79
CA PRO A 308 -4.25 -19.03 -13.60
C PRO A 308 -5.66 -18.63 -13.13
N LYS A 309 -5.84 -18.29 -11.84
CA LYS A 309 -7.15 -17.87 -11.29
C LYS A 309 -7.48 -16.41 -11.62
N VAL A 310 -6.53 -15.63 -12.13
CA VAL A 310 -6.74 -14.22 -12.47
C VAL A 310 -7.65 -14.12 -13.69
N ASN A 311 -8.88 -13.62 -13.47
CA ASN A 311 -9.82 -13.31 -14.55
C ASN A 311 -9.77 -11.81 -14.87
N ARG A 312 -9.04 -11.42 -15.92
CA ARG A 312 -8.87 -10.02 -16.33
C ARG A 312 -10.16 -9.35 -16.83
N SER A 313 -11.22 -10.10 -17.10
CA SER A 313 -12.56 -9.55 -17.41
C SER A 313 -13.38 -9.22 -16.18
N GLU A 314 -12.98 -9.73 -15.01
CA GLU A 314 -13.56 -9.42 -13.71
C GLU A 314 -12.71 -8.36 -12.99
N THR A 315 -11.41 -8.60 -12.90
CA THR A 315 -10.40 -7.73 -12.27
C THR A 315 -9.27 -7.42 -13.26
N PRO A 316 -9.41 -6.37 -14.07
CA PRO A 316 -8.43 -6.05 -15.11
C PRO A 316 -7.08 -5.63 -14.55
N TRP A 317 -7.01 -5.02 -13.37
CA TRP A 317 -5.76 -4.58 -12.77
C TRP A 317 -5.12 -5.70 -11.96
N LEU A 318 -4.02 -6.25 -12.48
CA LEU A 318 -3.23 -7.26 -11.80
C LEU A 318 -2.04 -6.59 -11.12
N ILE A 319 -2.05 -6.56 -9.80
CA ILE A 319 -1.07 -5.87 -8.95
C ILE A 319 -0.33 -6.91 -8.11
N VAL A 320 0.98 -6.78 -8.01
CA VAL A 320 1.81 -7.58 -7.10
C VAL A 320 2.45 -6.70 -6.04
N LEU A 321 2.41 -7.14 -4.79
CA LEU A 321 3.14 -6.56 -3.67
C LEU A 321 4.24 -7.53 -3.23
N MET A 322 5.43 -7.00 -2.98
CA MET A 322 6.53 -7.69 -2.31
C MET A 322 7.35 -6.66 -1.54
N HIS A 323 8.34 -7.08 -0.77
CA HIS A 323 9.15 -6.13 -0.03
C HIS A 323 10.43 -5.75 -0.78
N SER A 324 11.29 -6.72 -1.10
CA SER A 324 12.57 -6.45 -1.80
C SER A 324 12.36 -6.21 -3.30
N PRO A 325 12.75 -5.04 -3.86
CA PRO A 325 12.57 -4.70 -5.27
C PRO A 325 13.50 -5.51 -6.18
N TRP A 326 13.01 -5.88 -7.37
CA TRP A 326 13.81 -6.58 -8.39
C TRP A 326 14.59 -5.63 -9.29
N TYR A 327 13.96 -4.51 -9.64
CA TYR A 327 14.59 -3.42 -10.37
C TYR A 327 14.82 -2.28 -9.39
N ASN A 328 16.08 -2.12 -8.99
CA ASN A 328 16.55 -1.13 -8.04
C ASN A 328 17.87 -0.55 -8.56
N SER A 329 17.91 0.76 -8.81
CA SER A 329 19.11 1.46 -9.24
C SER A 329 19.77 2.28 -8.12
N TYR A 330 19.35 2.09 -6.87
CA TYR A 330 20.10 2.53 -5.70
C TYR A 330 21.19 1.53 -5.35
N ASN A 331 22.28 2.04 -4.77
CA ASN A 331 23.38 1.19 -4.28
C ASN A 331 23.00 0.44 -2.99
N TYR A 332 22.06 0.99 -2.22
CA TYR A 332 21.49 0.31 -1.05
C TYR A 332 20.59 -0.83 -1.52
N HIS A 333 20.81 -2.04 -0.98
CA HIS A 333 20.15 -3.28 -1.38
C HIS A 333 20.21 -3.60 -2.89
N TYR A 334 21.28 -3.16 -3.56
CA TYR A 334 21.45 -3.42 -4.99
C TYR A 334 21.53 -4.92 -5.29
N MET A 335 20.70 -5.38 -6.23
CA MET A 335 20.59 -6.79 -6.66
C MET A 335 20.11 -7.80 -5.61
N GLU A 336 19.60 -7.38 -4.44
CA GLU A 336 19.08 -8.33 -3.44
C GLU A 336 17.85 -9.11 -3.94
N GLY A 337 17.01 -8.48 -4.77
CA GLY A 337 15.83 -9.11 -5.37
C GLY A 337 16.10 -10.11 -6.49
N GLU A 338 17.35 -10.27 -6.95
CA GLU A 338 17.68 -11.06 -8.14
C GLU A 338 17.24 -12.52 -8.06
N THR A 339 17.38 -13.15 -6.89
CA THR A 339 17.02 -14.57 -6.69
C THR A 339 15.52 -14.80 -6.89
N MET A 340 14.68 -13.85 -6.47
CA MET A 340 13.23 -13.93 -6.66
C MET A 340 12.83 -13.51 -8.08
N ARG A 341 13.52 -12.52 -8.68
CA ARG A 341 13.34 -12.11 -10.08
C ARG A 341 13.53 -13.30 -11.03
N VAL A 342 14.62 -14.05 -10.90
CA VAL A 342 14.89 -15.25 -11.70
C VAL A 342 13.76 -16.28 -11.61
N MET A 343 13.14 -16.41 -10.44
CA MET A 343 12.06 -17.38 -10.22
C MET A 343 10.72 -16.94 -10.81
N TYR A 344 10.37 -15.65 -10.72
CA TYR A 344 8.99 -15.20 -10.93
C TYR A 344 8.80 -14.15 -12.02
N GLU A 345 9.83 -13.43 -12.46
CA GLU A 345 9.71 -12.47 -13.57
C GLU A 345 9.13 -13.10 -14.85
N PRO A 346 9.50 -14.34 -15.26
CA PRO A 346 8.85 -14.98 -16.41
C PRO A 346 7.33 -15.16 -16.24
N LEU A 347 6.85 -15.41 -15.02
CA LEU A 347 5.41 -15.49 -14.75
C LEU A 347 4.76 -14.11 -14.86
N PHE A 348 5.41 -13.06 -14.37
CA PHE A 348 4.84 -11.70 -14.36
C PHE A 348 4.66 -11.17 -15.79
N VAL A 349 5.65 -11.42 -16.66
CA VAL A 349 5.58 -11.11 -18.09
C VAL A 349 4.51 -11.97 -18.77
N LYS A 350 4.48 -13.29 -18.51
CA LYS A 350 3.49 -14.21 -19.10
C LYS A 350 2.05 -13.81 -18.79
N TYR A 351 1.77 -13.43 -17.54
CA TYR A 351 0.43 -13.04 -17.09
C TYR A 351 0.17 -11.53 -17.20
N LYS A 352 1.10 -10.78 -17.79
CA LYS A 352 0.97 -9.35 -18.06
C LYS A 352 0.56 -8.57 -16.81
N VAL A 353 1.30 -8.77 -15.72
CA VAL A 353 1.14 -7.98 -14.48
C VAL A 353 1.20 -6.50 -14.85
N ASP A 354 0.30 -5.69 -14.31
CA ASP A 354 0.26 -4.26 -14.62
C ASP A 354 1.35 -3.52 -13.84
N LEU A 355 1.41 -3.77 -12.52
CA LEU A 355 2.22 -3.04 -11.54
C LEU A 355 2.78 -3.98 -10.48
N VAL A 356 4.03 -3.74 -10.10
CA VAL A 356 4.70 -4.36 -8.95
C VAL A 356 5.13 -3.26 -8.00
N PHE A 357 4.69 -3.34 -6.74
CA PHE A 357 5.10 -2.41 -5.70
C PHE A 357 6.01 -3.11 -4.68
N ALA A 358 7.10 -2.45 -4.34
CA ALA A 358 8.11 -2.87 -3.39
C ALA A 358 8.51 -1.74 -2.44
N GLY A 359 9.05 -2.11 -1.29
CA GLY A 359 9.59 -1.19 -0.28
C GLY A 359 11.11 -1.31 -0.22
N HIS A 360 11.64 -1.50 0.99
CA HIS A 360 13.00 -1.95 1.33
C HIS A 360 14.10 -0.91 1.08
N VAL A 361 14.12 -0.36 -0.13
CA VAL A 361 15.03 0.74 -0.47
C VAL A 361 14.36 2.04 -0.03
N HIS A 362 15.03 2.77 0.86
CA HIS A 362 14.48 3.97 1.50
C HIS A 362 14.50 5.21 0.59
N ALA A 363 13.87 5.09 -0.57
CA ALA A 363 13.74 6.12 -1.58
C ALA A 363 12.61 5.75 -2.55
N TYR A 364 12.36 6.64 -3.51
CA TYR A 364 11.41 6.42 -4.59
C TYR A 364 12.10 6.03 -5.90
N GLU A 365 11.54 5.04 -6.59
CA GLU A 365 11.90 4.69 -7.97
C GLU A 365 10.71 4.15 -8.77
N ARG A 366 10.66 4.49 -10.05
CA ARG A 366 9.73 3.91 -11.03
C ARG A 366 10.52 3.43 -12.25
N SER A 367 10.32 2.18 -12.63
CA SER A 367 10.93 1.61 -13.83
C SER A 367 10.16 1.96 -15.10
N GLU A 368 10.81 1.77 -16.24
CA GLU A 368 10.15 1.51 -17.52
C GLU A 368 9.53 0.11 -17.51
N ARG A 369 8.70 -0.22 -18.51
CA ARG A 369 8.28 -1.61 -18.73
C ARG A 369 9.41 -2.41 -19.37
N VAL A 370 10.13 -3.16 -18.55
CA VAL A 370 11.28 -3.97 -18.97
C VAL A 370 11.16 -5.41 -18.48
N SER A 371 11.80 -6.33 -19.20
CA SER A 371 12.01 -7.69 -18.73
C SER A 371 13.45 -8.13 -18.94
N ASN A 372 13.92 -9.05 -18.09
CA ASN A 372 15.24 -9.68 -18.20
C ASN A 372 15.12 -11.21 -18.04
N VAL A 373 14.29 -11.80 -18.90
CA VAL A 373 13.88 -13.23 -18.83
C VAL A 373 14.49 -14.11 -19.93
N ALA A 374 15.28 -13.52 -20.84
CA ALA A 374 15.86 -14.24 -21.98
C ALA A 374 17.12 -15.05 -21.62
N TYR A 375 17.79 -14.72 -20.52
CA TYR A 375 19.05 -15.32 -20.13
C TYR A 375 18.97 -16.85 -19.96
N ASN A 376 19.84 -17.59 -20.65
CA ASN A 376 19.93 -19.06 -20.57
C ASN A 376 21.35 -19.58 -20.31
N ILE A 377 22.21 -18.75 -19.70
CA ILE A 377 23.66 -18.97 -19.53
C ILE A 377 24.46 -18.81 -20.82
N ILE A 378 24.12 -19.52 -21.90
CA ILE A 378 24.93 -19.62 -23.12
C ILE A 378 24.75 -18.41 -24.04
N ASN A 379 23.54 -17.85 -24.12
CA ASN A 379 23.22 -16.75 -25.01
C ASN A 379 23.79 -15.39 -24.57
N GLY A 380 24.14 -15.24 -23.29
CA GLY A 380 24.60 -13.96 -22.73
C GLY A 380 23.53 -12.85 -22.74
N GLU A 381 22.26 -13.17 -22.96
CA GLU A 381 21.16 -12.19 -23.03
C GLU A 381 20.70 -11.82 -21.61
N CYS A 382 21.53 -11.08 -20.89
CA CYS A 382 21.33 -10.71 -19.48
C CYS A 382 21.03 -9.23 -19.23
N MET A 383 20.78 -8.46 -20.29
CA MET A 383 20.42 -7.05 -20.21
C MET A 383 18.90 -6.88 -20.22
N PRO A 384 18.32 -6.07 -19.32
CA PRO A 384 16.91 -5.71 -19.40
C PRO A 384 16.58 -5.05 -20.73
N VAL A 385 15.48 -5.47 -21.35
CA VAL A 385 14.98 -4.93 -22.62
C VAL A 385 13.57 -4.38 -22.43
N LYS A 386 13.19 -3.37 -23.23
CA LYS A 386 11.82 -2.86 -23.25
C LYS A 386 10.85 -4.01 -23.61
N ASP A 387 9.82 -4.20 -22.79
CA ASP A 387 8.82 -5.25 -22.98
C ASP A 387 7.45 -4.76 -22.51
N GLN A 388 6.54 -4.51 -23.46
CA GLN A 388 5.20 -4.02 -23.16
C GLN A 388 4.30 -5.04 -22.43
N SER A 389 4.73 -6.31 -22.36
CA SER A 389 4.07 -7.33 -21.53
C SER A 389 4.54 -7.33 -20.08
N ALA A 390 5.64 -6.63 -19.77
CA ALA A 390 6.15 -6.54 -18.41
C ALA A 390 5.39 -5.50 -17.56
N PRO A 391 5.37 -5.67 -16.23
CA PRO A 391 4.87 -4.66 -15.34
C PRO A 391 5.78 -3.43 -15.30
N VAL A 392 5.26 -2.34 -14.73
CA VAL A 392 6.12 -1.30 -14.16
C VAL A 392 6.44 -1.69 -12.72
N TYR A 393 7.72 -1.61 -12.36
CA TYR A 393 8.22 -1.84 -11.01
C TYR A 393 8.37 -0.50 -10.29
N ILE A 394 7.83 -0.41 -9.08
CA ILE A 394 7.85 0.80 -8.27
C ILE A 394 8.39 0.47 -6.89
N THR A 395 9.43 1.18 -6.50
CA THR A 395 9.98 1.20 -5.15
C THR A 395 9.36 2.40 -4.43
N ILE A 396 8.69 2.13 -3.31
CA ILE A 396 7.99 3.10 -2.46
C ILE A 396 8.29 2.83 -0.97
N GLY A 397 9.58 2.56 -0.67
CA GLY A 397 10.09 2.31 0.68
C GLY A 397 10.48 3.58 1.42
N ASP A 398 9.95 4.73 1.00
CA ASP A 398 10.30 6.06 1.48
C ASP A 398 9.33 6.57 2.56
N GLY A 399 8.74 5.67 3.35
CA GLY A 399 7.73 6.02 4.34
C GLY A 399 8.24 6.87 5.51
N GLY A 400 9.55 6.88 5.77
CA GLY A 400 10.14 7.73 6.80
C GLY A 400 10.79 6.99 7.96
N ASN A 401 11.21 5.73 7.79
CA ASN A 401 11.81 4.93 8.86
C ASN A 401 13.08 5.53 9.48
N ILE A 402 13.48 4.94 10.62
CA ILE A 402 14.57 5.40 11.47
C ILE A 402 15.96 5.32 10.82
N GLU A 403 16.14 4.48 9.80
CA GLU A 403 17.43 4.29 9.13
C GLU A 403 17.76 5.41 8.15
N GLY A 404 16.75 6.15 7.71
CA GLY A 404 16.90 7.31 6.84
C GLY A 404 16.91 6.96 5.35
N LEU A 405 17.17 7.97 4.52
CA LEU A 405 17.08 7.87 3.06
C LEU A 405 18.26 7.16 2.42
N ALA A 406 17.97 6.32 1.42
CA ALA A 406 18.95 5.77 0.49
C ALA A 406 19.33 6.82 -0.56
N ASN A 407 20.33 7.66 -0.28
CA ASN A 407 20.71 8.76 -1.18
C ASN A 407 21.66 8.36 -2.32
N ASN A 408 22.31 7.19 -2.21
CA ASN A 408 23.36 6.79 -3.14
C ASN A 408 22.79 5.94 -4.29
N MET A 409 22.88 6.48 -5.51
CA MET A 409 22.37 5.86 -6.73
C MET A 409 23.51 5.31 -7.58
N SER A 410 23.22 4.26 -8.36
CA SER A 410 24.10 3.82 -9.45
C SER A 410 24.13 4.87 -10.57
N GLU A 411 25.32 5.14 -11.11
CA GLU A 411 25.51 6.14 -12.17
C GLU A 411 26.25 5.55 -13.38
N PRO A 412 25.86 5.90 -14.62
CA PRO A 412 24.70 6.72 -14.97
C PRO A 412 23.36 6.03 -14.64
N GLN A 413 22.26 6.77 -14.61
CA GLN A 413 20.93 6.17 -14.48
C GLN A 413 20.72 5.07 -15.54
N PRO A 414 20.41 3.83 -15.13
CA PRO A 414 20.21 2.76 -16.08
C PRO A 414 18.93 2.97 -16.88
N ALA A 415 18.92 2.56 -18.15
CA ALA A 415 17.80 2.78 -19.07
C ALA A 415 16.47 2.12 -18.64
N TYR A 416 16.49 1.17 -17.69
CA TYR A 416 15.27 0.61 -17.12
C TYR A 416 14.63 1.51 -16.06
N SER A 417 15.35 2.49 -15.51
CA SER A 417 14.85 3.42 -14.49
C SER A 417 14.23 4.64 -15.18
N ALA A 418 12.93 4.82 -15.02
CA ALA A 418 12.21 5.95 -15.62
C ALA A 418 12.33 7.22 -14.76
N TYR A 419 12.14 7.08 -13.45
CA TYR A 419 12.26 8.15 -12.46
C TYR A 419 12.85 7.61 -11.17
N ARG A 420 13.71 8.39 -10.50
CA ARG A 420 14.21 8.07 -9.15
C ARG A 420 14.54 9.33 -8.35
N GLU A 421 14.21 9.30 -7.07
CA GLU A 421 14.50 10.40 -6.13
C GLU A 421 14.57 9.90 -4.67
N ALA A 422 15.56 10.39 -3.93
CA ALA A 422 15.70 10.15 -2.49
C ALA A 422 15.00 11.26 -1.68
N SER A 423 13.68 11.12 -1.53
CA SER A 423 12.84 11.94 -0.64
C SER A 423 11.85 11.02 0.07
N PHE A 424 11.37 11.43 1.24
CA PHE A 424 10.28 10.71 1.91
C PHE A 424 8.93 11.07 1.31
N GLY A 425 7.98 10.14 1.35
CA GLY A 425 6.68 10.35 0.75
C GLY A 425 5.77 9.13 0.80
N HIS A 426 4.69 9.24 0.03
CA HIS A 426 3.76 8.16 -0.24
C HIS A 426 3.25 8.30 -1.67
N ALA A 427 2.54 7.30 -2.18
CA ALA A 427 1.92 7.39 -3.48
C ALA A 427 0.42 7.03 -3.47
N ILE A 428 -0.27 7.45 -4.52
CA ILE A 428 -1.67 7.13 -4.79
C ILE A 428 -1.75 6.41 -6.13
N LEU A 429 -2.49 5.30 -6.16
CA LEU A 429 -2.96 4.63 -7.36
C LEU A 429 -4.48 4.76 -7.46
N ASP A 430 -4.94 5.59 -8.39
CA ASP A 430 -6.33 5.94 -8.61
C ASP A 430 -6.85 5.27 -9.90
N ILE A 431 -7.41 4.06 -9.72
CA ILE A 431 -7.97 3.29 -10.82
C ILE A 431 -9.27 3.93 -11.29
N LYS A 432 -9.32 4.30 -12.58
CA LYS A 432 -10.49 4.97 -13.18
C LYS A 432 -11.48 3.97 -13.79
N ASN A 433 -10.97 2.96 -14.47
CA ASN A 433 -11.75 1.93 -15.16
C ASN A 433 -10.82 0.79 -15.60
N ARG A 434 -11.31 -0.13 -16.46
CA ARG A 434 -10.50 -1.28 -16.93
C ARG A 434 -9.26 -0.93 -17.75
N THR A 435 -9.14 0.30 -18.25
CA THR A 435 -8.07 0.73 -19.17
C THR A 435 -7.10 1.73 -18.56
N HIS A 436 -7.56 2.60 -17.66
CA HIS A 436 -6.75 3.69 -17.11
C HIS A 436 -6.70 3.67 -15.58
N ALA A 437 -5.50 3.82 -15.05
CA ALA A 437 -5.26 4.15 -13.65
C ALA A 437 -4.27 5.32 -13.60
N TYR A 438 -4.53 6.29 -12.73
CA TYR A 438 -3.63 7.41 -12.52
C TYR A 438 -2.75 7.13 -11.31
N TYR A 439 -1.45 7.29 -11.47
CA TYR A 439 -0.49 7.14 -10.40
C TYR A 439 0.18 8.48 -10.11
N SER A 440 0.39 8.77 -8.83
CA SER A 440 1.12 9.95 -8.39
C SER A 440 1.92 9.67 -7.12
N TRP A 441 3.15 10.14 -7.08
CA TRP A 441 4.01 10.12 -5.90
C TRP A 441 4.09 11.52 -5.29
N HIS A 442 3.98 11.58 -3.96
CA HIS A 442 3.79 12.79 -3.17
C HIS A 442 4.89 12.87 -2.11
N ARG A 443 5.75 13.89 -2.21
CA ARG A 443 6.85 14.09 -1.27
C ARG A 443 6.36 14.81 -0.02
N ASN A 444 6.95 14.46 1.13
CA ASN A 444 6.66 15.09 2.41
C ASN A 444 6.99 16.58 2.45
N ASP A 445 7.99 17.03 1.67
CA ASP A 445 8.43 18.43 1.60
C ASP A 445 7.50 19.32 0.75
N ASP A 446 6.60 18.74 -0.04
CA ASP A 446 5.64 19.46 -0.85
C ASP A 446 4.26 19.56 -0.18
N GLY A 447 3.38 20.41 -0.73
CA GLY A 447 1.98 20.47 -0.29
C GLY A 447 1.22 19.16 -0.56
N TYR A 448 0.14 18.91 0.21
CA TYR A 448 -0.63 17.65 0.17
C TYR A 448 -1.23 17.24 -1.18
N ALA A 449 -1.29 18.17 -2.14
CA ALA A 449 -1.84 17.94 -3.48
C ALA A 449 -0.77 17.95 -4.59
N VAL A 450 0.51 18.13 -4.23
CA VAL A 450 1.60 18.28 -5.19
C VAL A 450 2.14 16.90 -5.54
N GLU A 451 2.14 16.60 -6.83
CA GLU A 451 2.60 15.33 -7.39
C GLU A 451 4.01 15.53 -7.97
N ALA A 452 5.02 14.94 -7.35
CA ALA A 452 6.42 15.08 -7.76
C ALA A 452 6.76 14.21 -8.98
N ASP A 453 6.16 13.02 -9.03
CA ASP A 453 6.11 12.17 -10.22
C ASP A 453 4.67 11.68 -10.42
N SER A 454 4.25 11.54 -11.67
CA SER A 454 2.92 11.03 -12.00
C SER A 454 2.91 10.37 -13.37
N LEU A 455 2.03 9.37 -13.52
CA LEU A 455 1.89 8.62 -14.77
C LEU A 455 0.47 8.08 -14.92
N TRP A 456 -0.03 8.08 -16.16
CA TRP A 456 -1.19 7.28 -16.53
C TRP A 456 -0.76 5.87 -16.89
N PHE A 457 -1.18 4.90 -16.08
CA PHE A 457 -1.07 3.50 -16.43
C PHE A 457 -2.20 3.09 -17.36
N LEU A 458 -1.82 2.36 -18.39
CA LEU A 458 -2.65 1.72 -19.38
C LEU A 458 -2.64 0.21 -19.14
N ASN A 459 -3.83 -0.36 -18.99
CA ASN A 459 -3.99 -1.76 -18.62
C ASN A 459 -3.38 -2.71 -19.66
N ARG A 460 -2.58 -3.68 -19.21
CA ARG A 460 -1.85 -4.61 -20.08
C ARG A 460 -2.70 -5.65 -20.80
N GLN A 461 -3.96 -5.84 -20.37
CA GLN A 461 -4.91 -6.71 -21.06
C GLN A 461 -5.85 -5.91 -21.99
N TRP A 462 -6.37 -4.78 -21.52
CA TRP A 462 -7.45 -4.05 -22.19
C TRP A 462 -6.99 -2.87 -23.04
N TYR A 463 -5.81 -2.31 -22.76
CA TYR A 463 -5.24 -1.19 -23.51
C TYR A 463 -3.70 -1.23 -23.53
N PRO A 464 -3.07 -2.27 -24.11
CA PRO A 464 -1.62 -2.49 -24.05
C PRO A 464 -0.84 -1.60 -25.03
N LYS A 465 -1.03 -0.29 -24.94
CA LYS A 465 -0.24 0.71 -25.67
C LYS A 465 1.00 1.10 -24.87
N ASP A 466 1.98 1.65 -25.58
CA ASP A 466 3.16 2.23 -24.95
C ASP A 466 2.79 3.49 -24.17
N GLU A 467 3.30 3.58 -22.94
CA GLU A 467 3.17 4.73 -22.03
C GLU A 467 4.44 5.61 -22.03
N SER A 468 5.53 5.14 -22.65
CA SER A 468 6.87 5.76 -22.59
C SER A 468 7.10 6.92 -23.57
N HIS A 469 6.02 7.56 -24.05
CA HIS A 469 6.08 8.65 -25.03
C HIS A 469 5.24 9.87 -24.61
#